data_AF-A0A2E7TLW0-F1
#
_entry.id   AF-A0A2E7TLW0-F1
#
_cell.length_a   1.000
_cell.length_b   1.000
_cell.length_c   1.000
_cell.angle_alpha   90.00
_cell.angle_beta   90.00
_cell.angle_gamma   90.00
#
_symmetry.space_group_name_H-M   'P 1'
#
loop_
_entity.id
_entity.type
_entity.pdbx_description
1 polymer ?
#
loop_
_entity_poly.entity_id
_entity_poly.type
_entity_poly.pdbx_seq_one_letter_code
_entity_poly.pdbx_strand_id
1 'polypeptide(L)'
;MIGLLLSCTLTVASPMVEDMTEYIQCRKDQRMIEHVLEWLPLIDKYFDLDSQKDETRVRALKVIYCESSGYPNAVGINKDGTKDIGLWQFNDNTWAWLKPKLNIQKERTDPETATAVAAWLIKHDGWHHWNSSKHCWGG
;
A
#
# COMPACT_ATOMS: atom_id res chain seq x y z
N MET A 1 13.44 -15.76 -3.60
CA MET A 1 12.54 -14.60 -3.80
C MET A 1 12.27 -14.44 -5.28
N ILE A 2 11.25 -15.12 -5.81
CA ILE A 2 10.71 -14.90 -7.15
C ILE A 2 9.22 -15.22 -6.99
N GLY A 3 8.33 -14.24 -7.15
CA GLY A 3 6.89 -14.49 -6.97
C GLY A 3 5.97 -13.26 -6.99
N LEU A 4 6.51 -12.03 -7.03
CA LEU A 4 5.69 -10.83 -7.18
C LEU A 4 5.88 -10.12 -8.54
N LEU A 5 6.12 -10.90 -9.59
CA LEU A 5 6.19 -10.36 -10.95
C LEU A 5 4.80 -10.46 -11.57
N LEU A 6 4.10 -9.32 -11.65
CA LEU A 6 2.88 -9.21 -12.46
C LEU A 6 3.28 -9.36 -13.93
N SER A 7 2.94 -10.50 -14.55
CA SER A 7 3.18 -10.74 -15.98
C SER A 7 2.03 -10.16 -16.81
N CYS A 8 2.26 -9.01 -17.44
CA CYS A 8 1.28 -8.37 -18.34
C CYS A 8 1.32 -8.97 -19.75
N THR A 9 1.23 -10.29 -19.89
CA THR A 9 1.25 -10.97 -21.19
C THR A 9 -0.13 -10.97 -21.86
N LEU A 10 -0.23 -10.39 -23.05
CA LEU A 10 -1.40 -10.52 -23.93
C LEU A 10 -1.35 -11.86 -24.67
N THR A 11 -2.23 -12.80 -24.34
CA THR A 11 -2.45 -14.01 -25.16
C THR A 11 -3.80 -13.91 -25.85
N VAL A 12 -3.87 -13.23 -27.00
CA VAL A 12 -5.10 -13.17 -27.80
C VAL A 12 -4.82 -13.25 -29.29
N ALA A 13 -5.56 -14.12 -29.97
CA ALA A 13 -5.54 -14.30 -31.43
C ALA A 13 -6.20 -13.12 -32.19
N SER A 14 -6.89 -12.22 -31.46
CA SER A 14 -7.39 -10.92 -31.94
C SER A 14 -7.67 -10.03 -30.72
N PRO A 15 -7.05 -8.84 -30.57
CA PRO A 15 -7.23 -8.00 -29.38
C PRO A 15 -8.62 -7.34 -29.36
N MET A 16 -9.39 -7.57 -28.31
CA MET A 16 -10.59 -6.80 -27.97
C MET A 16 -10.20 -5.55 -27.16
N VAL A 17 -11.08 -4.54 -27.10
CA VAL A 17 -10.83 -3.29 -26.35
C VAL A 17 -10.63 -3.55 -24.85
N GLU A 18 -11.29 -4.57 -24.31
CA GLU A 18 -11.16 -5.00 -22.91
C GLU A 18 -9.73 -5.51 -22.64
N ASP A 19 -9.16 -6.34 -23.52
CA ASP A 19 -7.78 -6.84 -23.42
C ASP A 19 -6.75 -5.70 -23.38
N MET A 20 -6.99 -4.63 -24.15
CA MET A 20 -6.13 -3.45 -24.14
C MET A 20 -6.22 -2.67 -22.81
N THR A 21 -7.42 -2.56 -22.25
CA THR A 21 -7.64 -1.84 -20.98
C THR A 21 -6.99 -2.59 -19.82
N GLU A 22 -7.14 -3.91 -19.78
CA GLU A 22 -6.49 -4.77 -18.78
C GLU A 22 -4.96 -4.70 -18.88
N TYR A 23 -4.42 -4.74 -20.09
CA TYR A 23 -2.98 -4.61 -20.30
C TYR A 23 -2.44 -3.25 -19.83
N ILE A 24 -3.12 -2.14 -20.15
CA ILE A 24 -2.74 -0.80 -19.69
C ILE A 24 -2.76 -0.73 -18.16
N GLN A 25 -3.81 -1.28 -17.53
CA GLN A 25 -3.92 -1.30 -16.07
C GLN A 25 -2.82 -2.14 -15.44
N CYS A 26 -2.53 -3.33 -15.98
CA CYS A 26 -1.44 -4.19 -15.51
C CYS A 26 -0.08 -3.46 -15.60
N ARG A 27 0.20 -2.78 -16.72
CA ARG A 27 1.45 -2.02 -16.90
C ARG A 27 1.55 -0.84 -15.94
N LYS A 28 0.43 -0.18 -15.61
CA LYS A 28 0.39 0.87 -14.60
C LYS A 28 0.69 0.31 -13.21
N ASP A 29 0.05 -0.79 -12.84
CA ASP A 29 0.25 -1.45 -11.54
C ASP A 29 1.69 -1.94 -11.38
N GLN A 30 2.27 -2.55 -12.43
CA GLN A 30 3.66 -2.98 -12.44
C GLN A 30 4.61 -1.81 -12.17
N ARG A 31 4.42 -0.65 -12.83
CA ARG A 31 5.25 0.55 -12.60
C ARG A 31 5.15 1.07 -11.17
N MET A 32 3.94 1.08 -10.59
CA MET A 32 3.74 1.50 -9.20
C MET A 32 4.48 0.57 -8.25
N ILE A 33 4.34 -0.75 -8.43
CA ILE A 33 4.97 -1.78 -7.60
C ILE A 33 6.49 -1.72 -7.70
N GLU A 34 7.04 -1.65 -8.91
CA GLU A 34 8.49 -1.57 -9.14
C GLU A 34 9.12 -0.37 -8.43
N HIS A 35 8.40 0.76 -8.37
CA HIS A 35 8.88 1.97 -7.70
C HIS A 35 9.06 1.81 -6.19
N VAL A 36 8.26 0.95 -5.55
CA VAL A 36 8.24 0.77 -4.08
C VAL A 36 8.57 -0.67 -3.65
N LEU A 37 9.15 -1.46 -4.55
CA LEU A 37 9.39 -2.89 -4.35
C LEU A 37 10.32 -3.17 -3.16
N GLU A 38 11.17 -2.21 -2.79
CA GLU A 38 12.04 -2.29 -1.62
C GLU A 38 11.29 -2.52 -0.30
N TRP A 39 9.99 -2.19 -0.24
CA TRP A 39 9.16 -2.38 0.95
C TRP A 39 8.51 -3.76 1.04
N LEU A 40 8.61 -4.58 -0.01
CA LEU A 40 8.05 -5.95 -0.04
C LEU A 40 8.53 -6.82 1.15
N PRO A 41 9.81 -6.79 1.59
CA PRO A 41 10.24 -7.57 2.75
C PRO A 41 9.50 -7.22 4.04
N LEU A 42 9.14 -5.94 4.26
CA LEU A 42 8.35 -5.55 5.44
C LEU A 42 6.89 -5.99 5.31
N ILE A 43 6.32 -5.92 4.11
CA ILE A 43 4.98 -6.44 3.83
C ILE A 43 4.93 -7.94 4.11
N ASP A 44 5.90 -8.70 3.58
CA ASP A 44 6.03 -10.14 3.80
C ASP A 44 6.23 -10.51 5.27
N LYS A 45 6.87 -9.63 6.05
CA LYS A 45 7.12 -9.82 7.47
C LYS A 45 5.86 -9.65 8.31
N TYR A 46 5.02 -8.65 8.01
CA TYR A 46 3.94 -8.22 8.91
C TYR A 46 2.54 -8.59 8.45
N PHE A 47 2.30 -8.70 7.15
CA PHE A 47 0.97 -9.07 6.67
C PHE A 47 0.76 -10.56 6.91
N ASP A 48 -0.41 -10.88 7.48
CA ASP A 48 -0.87 -12.26 7.64
C ASP A 48 -1.43 -12.72 6.29
N LEU A 49 -0.53 -13.23 5.47
CA LEU A 49 -0.75 -13.51 4.07
C LEU A 49 -1.24 -14.96 3.90
N ASP A 50 -2.48 -15.20 4.31
CA ASP A 50 -3.21 -16.45 4.05
C ASP A 50 -3.53 -16.59 2.53
N SER A 51 -4.62 -17.25 2.14
CA SER A 51 -4.97 -17.60 0.75
C SER A 51 -5.00 -16.45 -0.28
N GLN A 52 -4.89 -15.18 0.14
CA GLN A 52 -4.89 -13.98 -0.70
C GLN A 52 -3.57 -13.20 -0.63
N LYS A 53 -2.45 -13.93 -0.44
CA LYS A 53 -1.10 -13.39 -0.28
C LYS A 53 -0.73 -12.38 -1.38
N ASP A 54 -0.85 -12.76 -2.65
CA ASP A 54 -0.34 -11.94 -3.74
C ASP A 54 -1.21 -10.70 -4.01
N GLU A 55 -2.54 -10.81 -3.91
CA GLU A 55 -3.43 -9.65 -4.01
C GLU A 55 -3.17 -8.64 -2.88
N THR A 56 -2.98 -9.13 -1.65
CA THR A 56 -2.70 -8.30 -0.49
C THR A 56 -1.35 -7.57 -0.62
N ARG A 57 -0.31 -8.26 -1.11
CA ARG A 57 1.00 -7.67 -1.39
C ARG A 57 0.92 -6.59 -2.46
N VAL A 58 0.25 -6.89 -3.57
CA VAL A 58 0.03 -5.95 -4.67
C VAL A 58 -0.70 -4.71 -4.17
N ARG A 59 -1.80 -4.89 -3.43
CA ARG A 59 -2.57 -3.78 -2.86
C ARG A 59 -1.72 -2.95 -1.89
N ALA A 60 -1.00 -3.59 -0.97
CA ALA A 60 -0.12 -2.91 -0.01
C ALA A 60 0.94 -2.04 -0.70
N LEU A 61 1.64 -2.58 -1.70
CA LEU A 61 2.64 -1.81 -2.46
C LEU A 61 1.99 -0.65 -3.24
N LYS A 62 0.85 -0.87 -3.87
CA LYS A 62 0.12 0.20 -4.56
C LYS A 62 -0.33 1.31 -3.59
N VAL A 63 -0.78 0.95 -2.38
CA VAL A 63 -1.10 1.92 -1.33
C VAL A 63 0.13 2.72 -0.93
N ILE A 64 1.27 2.07 -0.63
CA ILE A 64 2.53 2.77 -0.31
C ILE A 64 2.92 3.76 -1.42
N TYR A 65 2.82 3.34 -2.69
CA TYR A 65 3.09 4.22 -3.82
C TYR A 65 2.17 5.45 -3.83
N CYS A 66 0.86 5.24 -3.66
CA CYS A 66 -0.12 6.31 -3.73
C CYS A 66 -0.07 7.26 -2.54
N GLU A 67 0.29 6.75 -1.36
CA GLU A 67 0.37 7.54 -0.13
C GLU A 67 1.65 8.36 -0.07
N SER A 68 2.80 7.74 -0.34
CA SER A 68 4.09 8.38 -0.08
C SER A 68 5.10 8.25 -1.22
N SER A 69 4.75 7.59 -2.33
CA SER A 69 5.73 7.18 -3.35
C SER A 69 6.93 6.43 -2.76
N GLY A 70 6.73 5.72 -1.63
CA GLY A 70 7.78 5.01 -0.92
C GLY A 70 8.64 5.87 0.00
N TYR A 71 8.36 7.17 0.18
CA TYR A 71 9.15 8.03 1.07
C TYR A 71 8.72 7.89 2.53
N PRO A 72 9.54 7.31 3.43
CA PRO A 72 9.16 7.05 4.81
C PRO A 72 9.09 8.30 5.70
N ASN A 73 9.56 9.44 5.18
CA ASN A 73 9.47 10.74 5.85
C ASN A 73 8.49 11.68 5.14
N ALA A 74 7.63 11.17 4.25
CA ALA A 74 6.60 11.97 3.58
C ALA A 74 5.67 12.63 4.61
N VAL A 75 5.30 13.88 4.36
CA VAL A 75 4.36 14.65 5.20
C VAL A 75 3.34 15.33 4.29
N GLY A 76 2.10 14.88 4.36
CA GLY A 76 0.92 15.56 3.82
C GLY A 76 0.31 16.48 4.88
N ILE A 77 -0.20 17.64 4.46
CA ILE A 77 -0.94 18.57 5.32
C ILE A 77 -2.38 18.65 4.80
N ASN A 78 -3.33 18.27 5.65
CA ASN A 78 -4.75 18.30 5.34
C ASN A 78 -5.34 19.70 5.56
N LYS A 79 -6.52 19.94 4.96
CA LYS A 79 -7.23 21.23 5.06
C LYS A 79 -7.59 21.62 6.49
N ASP A 80 -7.79 20.63 7.37
CA ASP A 80 -8.09 20.82 8.79
C ASP A 80 -6.84 21.02 9.65
N GLY A 81 -5.65 21.03 9.04
CA GLY A 81 -4.36 21.20 9.72
C GLY A 81 -3.75 19.91 10.26
N THR A 82 -4.45 18.77 10.17
CA THR A 82 -3.87 17.47 10.52
C THR A 82 -2.83 17.05 9.49
N LYS A 83 -1.93 16.15 9.90
CA LYS A 83 -0.86 15.63 9.06
C LYS A 83 -0.96 14.14 8.84
N ASP A 84 -0.78 13.75 7.59
CA ASP A 84 -0.56 12.38 7.18
C ASP A 84 0.95 12.18 7.04
N ILE A 85 1.53 11.24 7.79
CA ILE A 85 2.99 11.11 7.88
C ILE A 85 3.44 9.68 7.67
N GLY A 86 4.58 9.59 7.00
CA GLY A 86 5.35 8.38 6.85
C GLY A 86 4.93 7.55 5.65
N LEU A 87 5.49 6.34 5.57
CA LEU A 87 5.36 5.44 4.43
C LEU A 87 3.88 5.14 4.07
N TRP A 88 3.05 5.00 5.11
CA TRP A 88 1.63 4.69 5.02
C TRP A 88 0.72 5.90 5.23
N GLN A 89 1.28 7.11 5.30
CA GLN A 89 0.54 8.37 5.50
C GLN A 89 -0.50 8.28 6.65
N PHE A 90 -0.09 7.80 7.81
CA PHE A 90 -0.99 7.77 8.96
C PHE A 90 -1.40 9.18 9.36
N ASN A 91 -2.70 9.44 9.44
CA ASN A 91 -3.26 10.69 9.95
C ASN A 91 -2.95 10.89 11.43
N ASP A 92 -2.79 12.14 11.88
CA ASP A 92 -2.61 12.51 13.29
C ASP A 92 -3.61 11.84 14.23
N ASN A 93 -4.89 11.86 13.88
CA ASN A 93 -5.95 11.30 14.73
C ASN A 93 -5.85 9.78 14.83
N THR A 94 -5.63 9.10 13.70
CA THR A 94 -5.44 7.65 13.64
C THR A 94 -4.21 7.23 14.44
N TRP A 95 -3.10 7.96 14.31
CA TRP A 95 -1.88 7.65 15.06
C TRP A 95 -2.02 7.91 16.55
N ALA A 96 -2.67 9.02 16.94
CA ALA A 96 -2.95 9.34 18.34
C ALA A 96 -3.84 8.28 19.00
N TRP A 97 -4.75 7.66 18.25
CA TRP A 97 -5.56 6.54 18.71
C TRP A 97 -4.74 5.24 18.84
N LEU A 98 -3.95 4.88 17.82
CA LEU A 98 -3.23 3.60 17.78
C LEU A 98 -2.00 3.55 18.69
N LYS A 99 -1.27 4.66 18.84
CA LYS A 99 -0.04 4.74 19.64
C LYS A 99 -0.22 4.21 21.08
N PRO A 100 -1.17 4.70 21.88
CA PRO A 100 -1.40 4.14 23.22
C PRO A 100 -2.06 2.75 23.18
N LYS A 101 -2.97 2.49 22.22
CA LYS A 101 -3.70 1.22 22.12
C LYS A 101 -2.78 0.03 21.87
N LEU A 102 -1.74 0.21 21.05
CA LEU A 102 -0.78 -0.82 20.66
C LEU A 102 0.57 -0.67 21.36
N ASN A 103 0.68 0.25 22.33
CA ASN A 103 1.91 0.55 23.06
C ASN A 103 3.12 0.86 22.13
N ILE A 104 2.89 1.63 21.07
CA ILE A 104 3.89 1.95 20.04
C ILE A 104 4.93 2.93 20.60
N GLN A 105 6.21 2.53 20.54
CA GLN A 105 7.32 3.34 21.06
C GLN A 105 8.02 4.18 19.99
N LYS A 106 8.10 3.66 18.76
CA LYS A 106 8.75 4.34 17.64
C LYS A 106 7.78 5.29 16.92
N GLU A 107 8.34 6.22 16.14
CA GLU A 107 7.56 7.17 15.35
C GLU A 107 7.00 6.54 14.07
N ARG A 108 5.91 7.11 13.53
CA ARG A 108 5.27 6.65 12.27
C ARG A 108 6.12 6.84 11.02
N THR A 109 7.27 7.50 11.14
CA THR A 109 8.29 7.57 10.09
C THR A 109 9.23 6.36 10.09
N ASP A 110 9.25 5.55 11.15
CA ASP A 110 9.95 4.26 11.16
C ASP A 110 9.18 3.28 10.26
N PRO A 111 9.73 2.86 9.11
CA PRO A 111 8.99 2.10 8.11
C PRO A 111 8.52 0.74 8.63
N GLU A 112 9.34 0.12 9.49
CA GLU A 112 9.05 -1.16 10.11
C GLU A 112 7.83 -1.06 11.03
N THR A 113 7.83 -0.07 11.94
CA THR A 113 6.71 0.19 12.85
C THR A 113 5.46 0.58 12.08
N ALA A 114 5.57 1.50 11.12
CA ALA A 114 4.43 1.93 10.32
C ALA A 114 3.81 0.74 9.56
N THR A 115 4.62 -0.14 8.99
CA THR A 115 4.13 -1.33 8.27
C THR A 115 3.49 -2.35 9.21
N ALA A 116 4.05 -2.57 10.39
CA ALA A 116 3.43 -3.43 11.41
C ALA A 116 2.05 -2.90 11.85
N VAL A 117 1.95 -1.58 12.06
CA VAL A 117 0.70 -0.93 12.46
C VAL A 117 -0.32 -0.96 11.32
N ALA A 118 0.10 -0.77 10.07
CA ALA A 118 -0.77 -0.87 8.90
C ALA A 118 -1.34 -2.28 8.76
N ALA A 119 -0.49 -3.31 8.86
CA ALA A 119 -0.92 -4.70 8.83
C ALA A 119 -1.94 -5.02 9.93
N TRP A 120 -1.69 -4.55 11.16
CA TRP A 120 -2.64 -4.69 12.27
C TRP A 120 -3.96 -3.99 11.97
N LEU A 121 -3.91 -2.73 11.52
CA LEU A 121 -5.11 -1.93 11.27
C LEU A 121 -5.96 -2.54 10.15
N ILE A 122 -5.33 -3.00 9.06
CA ILE A 122 -6.03 -3.66 7.95
C ILE A 122 -6.69 -4.96 8.41
N LYS A 123 -6.01 -5.75 9.26
CA LYS A 123 -6.57 -7.00 9.79
C LYS A 123 -7.80 -6.77 10.68
N HIS A 124 -7.87 -5.65 11.40
CA HIS A 124 -8.93 -5.40 12.39
C HIS A 124 -10.02 -4.44 11.91
N ASP A 125 -9.73 -3.57 10.96
CA ASP A 125 -10.61 -2.47 10.54
C ASP A 125 -10.70 -2.34 9.00
N GLY A 126 -9.86 -3.06 8.27
CA GLY A 126 -9.85 -3.07 6.80
C GLY A 126 -9.14 -1.88 6.16
N TRP A 127 -9.29 -1.75 4.84
CA TRP A 127 -8.53 -0.81 4.01
C TRP A 127 -9.08 0.64 4.01
N HIS A 128 -10.18 0.90 4.68
CA HIS A 128 -10.93 2.16 4.51
C HIS A 128 -10.17 3.41 4.98
N HIS A 129 -9.16 3.25 5.84
CA HIS A 129 -8.25 4.32 6.27
C HIS A 129 -7.46 4.94 5.11
N TRP A 130 -7.29 4.22 4.00
CA TRP A 130 -6.59 4.69 2.79
C TRP A 130 -7.56 4.96 1.62
N ASN A 131 -8.84 5.17 1.91
CA ASN A 131 -9.84 5.43 0.86
C ASN A 131 -9.64 6.77 0.14
N SER A 132 -9.00 7.76 0.78
CA SER A 132 -8.66 9.05 0.15
C SER A 132 -7.83 8.85 -1.12
N SER A 133 -6.93 7.86 -1.13
CA SER A 133 -6.08 7.51 -2.27
C SER A 133 -6.61 6.34 -3.10
N LYS A 134 -7.83 5.82 -2.84
CA LYS A 134 -8.40 4.66 -3.56
C LYS A 134 -8.44 4.83 -5.07
N HIS A 135 -8.68 6.05 -5.53
CA HIS A 135 -8.64 6.42 -6.95
C HIS A 135 -7.26 6.18 -7.62
N CYS A 136 -6.19 6.15 -6.83
CA CYS A 136 -4.83 5.86 -7.28
C CYS A 136 -4.52 4.36 -7.26
N TRP A 137 -4.77 3.66 -6.15
CA TRP A 137 -4.36 2.25 -6.00
C TRP A 137 -5.38 1.24 -6.52
N GLY A 138 -6.62 1.64 -6.83
CA GLY A 138 -7.65 0.77 -7.38
C GLY A 138 -8.09 -0.30 -6.39
N GLY A 139 -9.33 -0.22 -5.91
CA GLY A 139 -9.89 -1.23 -5.02
C GLY A 139 -11.35 -1.49 -5.26
#